data_AF-A0A2V5VJX8-F1
#
_entry.id   AF-A0A2V5VJX8-F1
#
_cell.length_a   1.000
_cell.length_b   1.000
_cell.length_c   1.000
_cell.angle_alpha   90.00
_cell.angle_beta   90.00
_cell.angle_gamma   90.00
#
_symmetry.space_group_name_H-M   'P 1'
#
loop_
_entity.id
_entity.type
_entity.pdbx_description
1 polymer ?
#
loop_
_entity_poly.entity_id
_entity_poly.type
_entity_poly.pdbx_seq_one_letter_code
_entity_poly.pdbx_strand_id
1 'polypeptide(L)' 'MKIDPRLTPQNLVHPIERLFELSAQKILSIERSWKPEDGTPVFTVKGKYTSRGWTEWTQGFQFGSALLQFDATGE' A
#
# COMPACT_ATOMS: atom_id res chain seq x y z
N MET A 1 -3.18 17.80 -23.63
CA MET A 1 -3.79 16.69 -22.87
C MET A 1 -4.62 15.86 -23.84
N LYS A 2 -4.37 14.55 -23.98
CA LYS A 2 -5.14 13.68 -24.87
C LYS A 2 -6.13 12.89 -24.01
N ILE A 3 -7.42 13.21 -24.13
CA ILE A 3 -8.49 12.55 -23.37
C ILE A 3 -8.98 11.37 -24.20
N ASP A 4 -9.13 10.19 -23.60
CA ASP A 4 -9.83 9.06 -24.21
C ASP A 4 -11.29 9.06 -23.73
N PRO A 5 -12.27 9.46 -24.57
CA PRO A 5 -13.68 9.55 -24.19
C PRO A 5 -14.36 8.19 -24.08
N ARG A 6 -13.66 7.08 -24.40
CA ARG A 6 -14.22 5.72 -24.32
C ARG A 6 -14.04 5.08 -22.95
N LEU A 7 -13.23 5.68 -22.08
CA LEU A 7 -13.05 5.21 -20.71
C LEU A 7 -14.35 5.36 -19.93
N THR A 8 -14.80 4.26 -19.35
CA THR A 8 -15.94 4.22 -18.42
C THR A 8 -15.48 3.75 -17.04
N PRO A 9 -16.24 4.02 -15.96
CA PRO A 9 -15.93 3.49 -14.64
C PRO A 9 -15.77 1.97 -14.61
N GLN A 10 -16.51 1.23 -15.44
CA GLN A 10 -16.43 -0.23 -15.53
C GLN A 10 -15.04 -0.71 -15.98
N ASN A 11 -14.30 0.10 -16.75
CA ASN A 11 -12.94 -0.25 -17.15
C ASN A 11 -11.94 -0.25 -15.97
N LEU A 12 -12.31 0.33 -14.83
CA LEU A 12 -11.47 0.37 -13.64
C LEU A 12 -11.64 -0.84 -12.72
N VAL A 13 -12.67 -1.67 -12.91
CA VAL A 13 -12.96 -2.81 -12.03
C VAL A 13 -11.75 -3.75 -11.95
N HIS A 14 -11.30 -4.30 -13.08
CA HIS A 14 -10.13 -5.20 -13.09
C HIS A 14 -8.83 -4.55 -12.57
N PRO A 15 -8.48 -3.31 -12.97
CA PRO A 15 -7.34 -2.61 -12.37
C PRO A 15 -7.43 -2.44 -10.84
N ILE A 16 -8.62 -2.15 -10.31
CA ILE A 16 -8.85 -1.98 -8.87
C ILE A 16 -8.74 -3.32 -8.13
N GLU A 17 -9.34 -4.39 -8.66
CA GLU A 17 -9.18 -5.75 -8.12
C GLU A 17 -7.70 -6.13 -8.05
N ARG A 18 -6.96 -5.89 -9.15
CA ARG A 18 -5.53 -6.17 -9.21
C ARG A 18 -4.72 -5.31 -8.24
N LEU A 19 -5.12 -4.06 -8.03
CA LEU A 19 -4.50 -3.18 -7.04
C LEU A 19 -4.62 -3.76 -5.63
N PHE A 20 -5.82 -4.21 -5.24
CA PHE A 20 -6.04 -4.77 -3.91
C PHE A 20 -5.39 -6.15 -3.72
N GLU A 21 -5.34 -6.99 -4.75
CA GLU A 21 -4.60 -8.26 -4.72
C GLU A 21 -3.11 -8.02 -4.43
N LEU A 22 -2.50 -7.06 -5.13
CA LEU A 22 -1.08 -6.72 -4.94
C LEU A 22 -0.84 -6.01 -3.60
N SER A 23 -1.77 -5.19 -3.15
CA SER A 23 -1.73 -4.48 -1.87
C SER A 23 -1.69 -5.46 -0.71
N ALA A 24 -2.60 -6.44 -0.67
CA ALA A 24 -2.67 -7.47 0.36
C ALA A 24 -1.33 -8.19 0.53
N GLN A 25 -0.73 -8.65 -0.58
CA GLN A 25 0.57 -9.33 -0.56
C GLN A 25 1.69 -8.45 0.03
N LYS A 26 1.69 -7.15 -0.29
CA LYS A 26 2.70 -6.20 0.19
C LYS A 26 2.53 -5.86 1.66
N ILE A 27 1.30 -5.62 2.11
CA ILE A 27 0.98 -5.38 3.53
C ILE A 27 1.48 -6.57 4.36
N LEU A 28 1.10 -7.80 3.98
CA LEU A 28 1.57 -9.00 4.68
C LEU A 28 3.09 -9.17 4.62
N SER A 29 3.72 -8.83 3.50
CA SER A 29 5.18 -8.88 3.38
C SER A 29 5.87 -7.89 4.33
N ILE A 30 5.32 -6.68 4.50
CA ILE A 30 5.84 -5.67 5.43
C ILE A 30 5.67 -6.20 6.86
N GLU A 31 4.47 -6.60 7.26
CA GLU A 31 4.19 -7.08 8.62
C GLU A 31 5.04 -8.29 9.01
N ARG A 32 5.36 -9.19 8.07
CA ARG A 32 6.23 -10.35 8.34
C ARG A 32 7.71 -10.01 8.45
N SER A 33 8.18 -8.96 7.79
CA SER A 33 9.61 -8.67 7.64
C SER A 33 10.09 -7.45 8.43
N TRP A 34 9.18 -6.56 8.81
CA TRP A 34 9.49 -5.33 9.49
C TRP A 34 9.54 -5.53 11.00
N LYS A 35 10.58 -5.01 11.65
CA LYS A 35 10.69 -5.04 13.09
C LYS A 35 10.30 -3.68 13.66
N PRO A 36 9.42 -3.60 14.67
CA PRO A 36 9.03 -2.32 15.26
C PRO A 36 10.22 -1.47 15.74
N GLU A 37 11.29 -2.10 16.22
CA GLU A 37 12.53 -1.42 16.63
C GLU A 37 13.27 -0.69 15.49
N ASP A 38 12.99 -1.01 14.22
CA ASP A 38 13.61 -0.36 13.05
C ASP A 38 12.96 1.00 12.73
N GLY A 39 11.92 1.40 13.47
CA GLY A 39 11.14 2.63 13.29
C GLY A 39 10.08 2.50 12.20
N THR A 40 9.61 3.62 11.65
CA THR A 40 8.56 3.60 10.62
C THR A 40 9.10 3.16 9.26
N PRO A 41 8.45 2.22 8.53
CA PRO A 41 8.85 1.88 7.17
C PRO A 41 8.39 2.96 6.17
N VAL A 42 9.32 3.75 5.63
CA VAL A 42 8.96 4.94 4.82
C VAL A 42 9.14 4.73 3.32
N PHE A 43 10.31 4.25 2.90
CA PHE A 43 10.63 4.06 1.50
C PHE A 43 11.50 2.82 1.33
N THR A 44 11.72 2.38 0.10
CA THR A 44 12.54 1.20 -0.17
C THR A 44 13.94 1.55 -0.68
N VAL A 45 14.95 0.80 -0.23
CA VAL A 45 16.30 0.77 -0.79
C VAL A 45 16.57 -0.66 -1.24
N LYS A 46 16.82 -0.86 -2.54
CA LYS A 46 17.01 -2.19 -3.14
C LYS A 46 15.85 -3.16 -2.82
N GLY A 47 14.61 -2.65 -2.80
CA GLY A 47 13.40 -3.44 -2.56
C GLY A 47 13.10 -3.76 -1.09
N LYS A 48 13.89 -3.25 -0.13
CA LYS A 48 13.61 -3.38 1.31
C LYS A 48 13.23 -2.05 1.90
N TYR A 49 12.20 -2.01 2.75
CA TYR A 49 11.84 -0.80 3.47
C TYR A 49 13.00 -0.31 4.34
N THR A 50 13.04 0.99 4.56
CA THR A 50 13.96 1.66 5.48
C THR A 50 13.22 2.79 6.18
N SER A 51 13.65 3.10 7.39
CA SER A 51 13.18 4.26 8.13
C SER A 51 13.96 5.52 7.76
N ARG A 52 13.40 6.67 8.16
CA ARG A 52 14.05 7.98 8.10
C ARG A 52 13.71 8.74 9.38
N GLY A 53 14.68 9.38 10.02
CA GLY A 53 14.36 10.22 11.17
C GLY A 53 13.38 11.34 10.80
N TRP A 54 12.56 11.79 11.75
CA TRP A 54 11.57 12.86 11.59
C TRP A 54 10.37 12.50 10.70
N THR A 55 10.11 11.21 10.53
CA THR A 55 8.96 10.70 9.74
C THR A 55 8.09 9.74 10.54
N GLU A 56 8.13 9.83 11.86
CA GLU A 56 7.37 8.99 12.79
C GLU A 56 5.86 9.11 12.54
N TRP A 57 5.41 10.31 12.14
CA TRP A 57 4.02 10.57 11.74
C TRP A 57 3.52 9.69 10.59
N THR A 58 4.42 9.08 9.81
CA THR A 58 4.06 8.17 8.71
C THR A 58 3.69 6.76 9.19
N GLN A 59 3.84 6.45 10.49
CA GLN A 59 3.53 5.11 11.02
C GLN A 59 2.05 4.76 10.90
N GLY A 60 1.19 5.77 10.92
CA GLY A 60 -0.24 5.59 10.64
C GLY A 60 -0.50 4.96 9.26
N PHE A 61 0.37 5.16 8.26
CA PHE A 61 0.19 4.54 6.95
C PHE A 61 0.48 3.04 6.95
N GLN A 62 1.42 2.57 7.81
CA GLN A 62 1.71 1.14 7.94
C GLN A 62 0.44 0.39 8.35
N PHE A 63 -0.19 0.82 9.45
CA PHE A 63 -1.39 0.16 9.98
C PHE A 63 -2.65 0.54 9.21
N GLY A 64 -2.77 1.80 8.80
CA GLY A 64 -3.92 2.31 8.06
C GLY A 64 -4.11 1.63 6.72
N SER A 65 -3.03 1.20 6.06
CA SER A 65 -3.13 0.45 4.79
C SER A 65 -3.84 -0.90 4.98
N ALA A 66 -3.61 -1.59 6.10
CA ALA A 66 -4.29 -2.85 6.41
C ALA A 66 -5.79 -2.62 6.70
N LEU A 67 -6.14 -1.53 7.38
CA LEU A 67 -7.54 -1.16 7.62
C LEU A 67 -8.28 -0.83 6.32
N LEU A 68 -7.65 -0.04 5.44
CA LEU A 68 -8.23 0.29 4.13
C LEU A 68 -8.35 -0.93 3.22
N GLN A 69 -7.40 -1.87 3.30
CA GLN A 69 -7.49 -3.15 2.61
C GLN A 69 -8.71 -3.94 3.07
N PHE A 70 -8.90 -4.06 4.39
CA PHE A 70 -10.03 -4.76 4.99
C PHE A 70 -11.36 -4.09 4.61
N ASP A 71 -11.47 -2.77 4.72
CA ASP A 71 -12.69 -2.03 4.34
C ASP A 71 -13.04 -2.22 2.85
N ALA A 72 -12.03 -2.31 1.99
CA ALA A 72 -12.23 -2.44 0.54
C ALA A 72 -12.52 -3.88 0.09
N THR A 73 -12.03 -4.88 0.81
CA THR A 73 -12.05 -6.28 0.34
C THR A 73 -12.74 -7.26 1.28
N GLY A 74 -12.92 -6.90 2.55
CA GLY A 74 -13.38 -7.79 3.62
C GLY A 74 -12.30 -8.75 4.15
N GLU A 75 -11.07 -8.64 3.64
CA GLU A 75 -9.91 -9.47 3.97
C GLU A 75 -8.71 -8.65 4.49
#